data_AF-A0A1I2DZC6-F1
#
_entry.id   AF-A0A1I2DZC6-F1
#
_cell.length_a   1.000
_cell.length_b   1.000
_cell.length_c   1.000
_cell.angle_alpha   90.00
_cell.angle_beta   90.00
_cell.angle_gamma   90.00
#
_symmetry.space_group_name_H-M   'P 1'
#
loop_
_entity.id
_entity.type
_entity.pdbx_description
1 polymer ?
#
loop_
_entity_poly.entity_id
_entity_poly.type
_entity_poly.pdbx_seq_one_letter_code
_entity_poly.pdbx_strand_id
1 'polypeptide(L)'
;MRILITFLIATLTGFTSIAQDITSNWQQSLRTELHKLDTSKNFGIWKQSIAKLEDLTKTYPNEWLLQYYTGWAYTQPSFQLQEQAESLTENAEPYVKKALQLQPENTETLTLMAYWLSARINASKARGIMLGSESRSYADKAIAADSSNPRAYLIKALVIFYTPTVFGGGKKRAEPIVQETTQRFAAFKPKTPLDPHWGNDICQQLAKEYK
;
A
#
# COMPACT_ATOMS: atom_id res chain seq x y z
N MET A 1 -32.24 -74.26 1.12
CA MET A 1 -32.43 -72.83 0.77
C MET A 1 -32.26 -72.01 2.04
N ARG A 2 -31.10 -71.39 2.25
CA ARG A 2 -30.79 -70.52 3.39
C ARG A 2 -30.10 -69.28 2.86
N ILE A 3 -30.73 -68.13 3.08
CA ILE A 3 -30.28 -66.80 2.67
C ILE A 3 -29.21 -66.36 3.66
N LEU A 4 -28.02 -66.02 3.19
CA LEU A 4 -26.98 -65.35 3.97
C LEU A 4 -26.81 -63.94 3.40
N ILE A 5 -27.14 -62.96 4.24
CA ILE A 5 -27.01 -61.53 4.02
C ILE A 5 -25.58 -61.15 4.38
N THR A 6 -24.80 -60.64 3.43
CA THR A 6 -23.48 -60.08 3.70
C THR A 6 -23.56 -58.56 3.63
N PHE A 7 -23.38 -57.91 4.79
CA PHE A 7 -23.27 -56.46 4.93
C PHE A 7 -21.96 -55.96 4.28
N LEU A 8 -22.08 -55.04 3.33
CA LEU A 8 -20.96 -54.29 2.75
C LEU A 8 -20.80 -52.98 3.54
N ILE A 9 -19.76 -52.88 4.38
CA ILE A 9 -19.40 -51.64 5.07
C ILE A 9 -18.47 -50.85 4.14
N ALA A 10 -19.00 -49.81 3.50
CA ALA A 10 -18.21 -48.82 2.78
C ALA A 10 -17.67 -47.79 3.78
N THR A 11 -16.39 -47.88 4.14
CA THR A 11 -15.72 -46.85 4.94
C THR A 11 -15.42 -45.66 4.04
N LEU A 12 -16.23 -44.61 4.15
CA LEU A 12 -15.99 -43.30 3.57
C LEU A 12 -14.87 -42.63 4.37
N THR A 13 -13.62 -42.75 3.92
CA THR A 13 -12.52 -41.95 4.48
C THR A 13 -12.66 -40.53 3.98
N GLY A 14 -13.22 -39.66 4.84
CA GLY A 14 -13.25 -38.22 4.60
C GLY A 14 -11.83 -37.66 4.52
N PHE A 15 -11.51 -37.03 3.40
CA PHE A 15 -10.37 -36.12 3.31
C PHE A 15 -10.67 -34.90 4.18
N THR A 16 -10.20 -34.90 5.43
CA THR A 16 -10.05 -33.66 6.18
C THR A 16 -8.77 -32.98 5.70
N SER A 17 -8.89 -32.16 4.67
CA SER A 17 -7.89 -31.14 4.36
C SER A 17 -7.87 -30.13 5.52
N ILE A 18 -7.12 -30.45 6.57
CA ILE A 18 -6.68 -29.43 7.52
C ILE A 18 -5.79 -28.49 6.71
N ALA A 19 -6.33 -27.33 6.35
CA ALA A 19 -5.54 -26.21 5.87
C ALA A 19 -4.57 -25.83 6.98
N GLN A 20 -3.38 -26.43 6.97
CA GLN A 20 -2.25 -25.93 7.72
C GLN A 20 -1.87 -24.60 7.08
N ASP A 21 -2.12 -23.53 7.80
CA ASP A 21 -1.70 -22.17 7.52
C ASP A 21 -0.16 -22.13 7.51
N ILE A 22 0.44 -22.58 6.40
CA ILE A 22 1.85 -22.33 6.10
C ILE A 22 1.91 -20.86 5.70
N THR A 23 1.90 -19.98 6.68
CA THR A 23 2.40 -18.63 6.45
C THR A 23 3.87 -18.81 6.06
N SER A 24 4.23 -18.51 4.82
CA SER A 24 5.62 -18.62 4.36
C SER A 24 6.53 -17.81 5.29
N ASN A 25 7.78 -18.23 5.46
CA ASN A 25 8.74 -17.58 6.37
C ASN A 25 8.81 -16.04 6.17
N TRP A 26 8.63 -15.58 4.93
CA TRP A 26 8.62 -14.16 4.61
C TRP A 26 7.38 -13.41 5.13
N GLN A 27 6.20 -14.04 5.17
CA GLN A 27 4.97 -13.40 5.64
C GLN A 27 5.03 -13.05 7.13
N GLN A 28 5.58 -13.95 7.95
CA GLN A 28 5.80 -13.70 9.37
C GLN A 28 6.82 -12.56 9.60
N SER A 29 7.89 -12.56 8.81
CA SER A 29 8.92 -11.53 8.86
C SER A 29 8.38 -10.17 8.44
N LEU A 30 7.60 -10.11 7.35
CA LEU A 30 6.91 -8.91 6.90
C LEU A 30 5.98 -8.39 8.00
N ARG A 31 5.12 -9.24 8.58
CA ARG A 31 4.21 -8.83 9.66
C ARG A 31 4.94 -8.18 10.84
N THR A 32 6.12 -8.71 11.17
CA THR A 32 6.96 -8.20 12.25
C THR A 32 7.51 -6.82 11.93
N GLU A 33 7.98 -6.59 10.71
CA GLU A 33 8.48 -5.28 10.30
C GLU A 33 7.35 -4.26 10.16
N LEU A 34 6.19 -4.63 9.62
CA LEU A 34 5.03 -3.74 9.55
C LEU A 34 4.59 -3.27 10.94
N HIS A 35 4.51 -4.17 11.91
CA HIS A 35 4.17 -3.79 13.28
C HIS A 35 5.12 -2.74 13.88
N LYS A 36 6.42 -2.82 13.58
CA LYS A 36 7.40 -1.80 14.03
C LYS A 36 7.16 -0.46 13.34
N LEU A 37 6.85 -0.48 12.04
CA LEU A 37 6.58 0.73 11.25
C LEU A 37 5.28 1.41 11.69
N ASP A 38 4.24 0.63 12.03
CA ASP A 38 2.95 1.15 12.50
C ASP A 38 3.02 1.82 13.88
N THR A 39 3.91 1.32 14.74
CA THR A 39 3.99 1.74 16.15
C THR A 39 5.06 2.79 16.42
N SER A 40 5.95 3.05 15.47
CA SER A 40 7.10 3.93 15.65
C SER A 40 7.07 5.15 14.75
N LYS A 41 7.37 6.32 15.33
CA LYS A 41 7.71 7.54 14.58
C LYS A 41 9.22 7.79 14.49
N ASN A 42 10.02 6.90 15.07
CA ASN A 42 11.48 7.05 15.12
C ASN A 42 12.09 6.57 13.80
N PHE A 43 12.72 7.48 13.05
CA PHE A 43 13.31 7.15 11.75
C PHE A 43 14.46 6.13 11.84
N GLY A 44 15.16 6.04 12.96
CA GLY A 44 16.15 4.98 13.20
C GLY A 44 15.53 3.58 13.19
N ILE A 45 14.33 3.42 13.75
CA ILE A 45 13.55 2.17 13.69
C ILE A 45 13.12 1.90 12.25
N TRP A 46 12.61 2.93 11.55
CA TRP A 46 12.22 2.81 10.14
C TRP A 46 13.39 2.35 9.27
N LYS A 47 14.58 2.94 9.44
CA LYS A 47 15.78 2.56 8.69
C LYS A 47 16.18 1.09 8.91
N GLN A 48 16.07 0.60 10.14
CA GLN A 48 16.34 -0.82 10.43
C GLN A 48 15.31 -1.74 9.77
N SER A 49 14.03 -1.40 9.84
CA SER A 49 12.96 -2.18 9.18
C SER A 49 13.08 -2.15 7.66
N ILE A 50 13.44 -1.01 7.06
CA ILE A 50 13.75 -0.91 5.63
C ILE A 50 14.84 -1.91 5.26
N ALA A 51 15.98 -1.94 5.96
CA ALA A 51 17.06 -2.88 5.65
C ALA A 51 16.60 -4.35 5.72
N LYS A 52 15.74 -4.70 6.69
CA LYS A 52 15.14 -6.05 6.78
C LYS A 52 14.19 -6.36 5.63
N LEU A 53 13.37 -5.39 5.21
CA LEU A 53 12.49 -5.53 4.06
C LEU A 53 13.28 -5.69 2.75
N GLU A 54 14.42 -5.02 2.60
CA GLU A 54 15.32 -5.21 1.47
C GLU A 54 15.90 -6.62 1.42
N ASP A 55 16.36 -7.17 2.55
CA ASP A 55 16.88 -8.54 2.63
C ASP A 55 15.80 -9.57 2.29
N LEU A 56 14.58 -9.38 2.79
CA LEU A 56 13.43 -10.21 2.42
C LEU A 56 13.13 -10.11 0.93
N THR A 57 13.10 -8.89 0.38
CA THR A 57 12.81 -8.67 -1.05
C THR A 57 13.89 -9.27 -1.95
N LYS A 58 15.17 -9.23 -1.56
CA LYS A 58 16.25 -9.91 -2.29
C LYS A 58 16.07 -11.42 -2.29
N THR A 59 15.60 -11.98 -1.18
CA THR A 59 15.35 -13.42 -1.04
C THR A 59 14.12 -13.87 -1.85
N TYR A 60 13.10 -13.01 -1.94
CA TYR A 60 11.82 -13.30 -2.60
C TYR A 60 11.46 -12.19 -3.62
N PRO A 61 12.25 -12.02 -4.70
CA PRO A 61 12.16 -10.84 -5.58
C PRO A 61 10.88 -10.74 -6.40
N ASN A 62 10.12 -11.82 -6.53
CA ASN A 62 8.87 -11.86 -7.28
C ASN A 62 7.62 -11.75 -6.39
N GLU A 63 7.79 -11.58 -5.08
CA GLU A 63 6.68 -11.31 -4.18
C GLU A 63 6.33 -9.82 -4.22
N TRP A 64 5.27 -9.48 -4.95
CA TRP A 64 4.88 -8.09 -5.18
C TRP A 64 4.63 -7.32 -3.89
N LEU A 65 4.19 -7.99 -2.83
CA LEU A 65 3.87 -7.37 -1.55
C LEU A 65 5.14 -6.93 -0.79
N LEU A 66 6.23 -7.70 -0.90
CA LEU A 66 7.53 -7.30 -0.35
C LEU A 66 8.11 -6.12 -1.12
N GLN A 67 7.99 -6.13 -2.46
CA GLN A 67 8.35 -4.99 -3.30
C GLN A 67 7.54 -3.75 -2.92
N TYR A 68 6.22 -3.90 -2.75
CA TYR A 68 5.31 -2.83 -2.35
C TYR A 68 5.72 -2.20 -1.02
N TYR A 69 5.89 -3.01 0.02
CA TYR A 69 6.19 -2.48 1.36
C TYR A 69 7.60 -1.92 1.48
N THR A 70 8.58 -2.46 0.75
CA THR A 70 9.92 -1.86 0.70
C THR A 70 9.87 -0.48 0.03
N GLY A 71 9.17 -0.36 -1.11
CA GLY A 71 8.97 0.92 -1.78
C GLY A 71 8.21 1.93 -0.91
N TRP A 72 7.15 1.48 -0.23
CA TRP A 72 6.38 2.32 0.70
C TRP A 72 7.22 2.77 1.90
N ALA A 73 8.00 1.87 2.52
CA ALA A 73 8.80 2.17 3.70
C ALA A 73 9.90 3.21 3.41
N TYR A 74 10.43 3.26 2.19
CA TYR A 74 11.27 4.36 1.72
C TYR A 74 10.48 5.63 1.42
N THR A 75 9.33 5.51 0.77
CA THR A 75 8.52 6.65 0.31
C THR A 75 7.91 7.45 1.47
N GLN A 76 7.29 6.78 2.44
CA GLN A 76 6.55 7.40 3.54
C GLN A 76 7.38 8.45 4.33
N PRO A 77 8.58 8.14 4.85
CA PRO A 77 9.35 9.11 5.64
C PRO A 77 9.90 10.27 4.80
N SER A 78 10.03 10.11 3.48
CA SER A 78 10.57 11.17 2.60
C SER A 78 9.73 12.46 2.61
N PHE A 79 8.44 12.38 2.98
CA PHE A 79 7.58 13.56 3.08
C PHE A 79 7.94 14.47 4.26
N GLN A 80 8.60 13.95 5.30
CA GLN A 80 8.94 14.67 6.52
C GLN A 80 10.44 14.95 6.63
N LEU A 81 11.27 14.11 6.02
CA LEU A 81 12.72 14.18 6.09
C LEU A 81 13.31 14.92 4.90
N GLN A 82 13.21 16.25 4.91
CA GLN A 82 13.54 17.08 3.75
C GLN A 82 14.98 16.88 3.25
N GLU A 83 15.96 16.72 4.15
CA GLU A 83 17.36 16.48 3.78
C GLU A 83 17.59 15.12 3.11
N GLN A 84 16.82 14.10 3.47
CA GLN A 84 16.95 12.73 2.95
C GLN A 84 15.93 12.41 1.85
N ALA A 85 14.99 13.33 1.57
CA ALA A 85 13.83 13.08 0.71
C ALA A 85 14.24 12.57 -0.67
N GLU A 86 15.24 13.20 -1.29
CA GLU A 86 15.78 12.80 -2.59
C GLU A 86 16.28 11.35 -2.58
N SER A 87 17.25 11.05 -1.72
CA SER A 87 17.83 9.71 -1.59
C SER A 87 16.79 8.64 -1.24
N LEU A 88 15.84 8.94 -0.35
CA LEU A 88 14.77 8.02 0.01
C LEU A 88 13.88 7.70 -1.20
N THR A 89 13.49 8.72 -1.97
CA THR A 89 12.66 8.50 -3.16
C THR A 89 13.41 7.80 -4.29
N GLU A 90 14.72 8.01 -4.44
CA GLU A 90 15.56 7.25 -5.38
C GLU A 90 15.66 5.78 -4.97
N ASN A 91 15.89 5.51 -3.68
CA ASN A 91 15.95 4.14 -3.17
C ASN A 91 14.59 3.41 -3.24
N ALA A 92 13.47 4.13 -3.17
CA ALA A 92 12.13 3.56 -3.35
C ALA A 92 11.86 3.08 -4.79
N GLU A 93 12.46 3.76 -5.79
CA GLU A 93 12.14 3.60 -7.22
C GLU A 93 12.13 2.14 -7.71
N PRO A 94 13.20 1.34 -7.53
CA PRO A 94 13.23 -0.03 -8.05
C PRO A 94 12.11 -0.90 -7.49
N TYR A 95 11.77 -0.72 -6.21
CA TYR A 95 10.75 -1.52 -5.53
C TYR A 95 9.33 -1.11 -5.96
N VAL A 96 9.05 0.20 -6.04
CA VAL A 96 7.76 0.72 -6.51
C VAL A 96 7.49 0.28 -7.94
N LYS A 97 8.48 0.42 -8.83
CA LYS A 97 8.36 0.00 -10.23
C LYS A 97 8.21 -1.50 -10.37
N LYS A 98 8.95 -2.30 -9.59
CA LYS A 98 8.85 -3.77 -9.63
C LYS A 98 7.51 -4.27 -9.09
N ALA A 99 6.98 -3.68 -8.02
CA ALA A 99 5.65 -3.99 -7.51
C ALA A 99 4.58 -3.75 -8.58
N LEU A 100 4.61 -2.58 -9.23
CA LEU A 100 3.70 -2.28 -10.35
C LEU A 100 3.89 -3.24 -11.53
N GLN A 101 5.13 -3.59 -11.89
CA GLN A 101 5.38 -4.55 -12.96
C GLN A 101 4.78 -5.94 -12.66
N LEU A 102 4.90 -6.41 -11.42
CA LEU A 102 4.37 -7.72 -11.00
C LEU A 102 2.83 -7.73 -10.89
N GLN A 103 2.22 -6.56 -10.65
CA GLN A 103 0.78 -6.40 -10.45
C GLN A 103 0.30 -5.08 -11.10
N PRO A 104 0.23 -5.00 -12.44
CA PRO A 104 0.02 -3.73 -13.16
C PRO A 104 -1.39 -3.16 -13.03
N GLU A 105 -2.38 -4.00 -12.75
CA GLU A 105 -3.80 -3.60 -12.60
C GLU A 105 -4.24 -3.55 -11.13
N ASN A 106 -3.32 -3.81 -10.19
CA ASN A 106 -3.65 -3.80 -8.77
C ASN A 106 -3.75 -2.35 -8.27
N THR A 107 -4.88 -2.03 -7.63
CA THR A 107 -5.15 -0.70 -7.06
C THR A 107 -4.05 -0.22 -6.11
N GLU A 108 -3.43 -1.11 -5.32
CA GLU A 108 -2.40 -0.74 -4.35
C GLU A 108 -1.10 -0.36 -5.04
N THR A 109 -0.66 -1.10 -6.06
CA THR A 109 0.59 -0.79 -6.77
C THR A 109 0.46 0.48 -7.60
N LEU A 110 -0.71 0.72 -8.20
CA LEU A 110 -1.06 1.99 -8.84
C LEU A 110 -1.07 3.15 -7.83
N THR A 111 -1.64 2.94 -6.65
CA THR A 111 -1.65 3.91 -5.55
C THR A 111 -0.23 4.23 -5.08
N LEU A 112 0.61 3.22 -4.87
CA LEU A 112 2.00 3.40 -4.45
C LEU A 112 2.82 4.15 -5.50
N MET A 113 2.59 3.89 -6.79
CA MET A 113 3.23 4.64 -7.87
C MET A 113 2.87 6.13 -7.81
N ALA A 114 1.57 6.46 -7.68
CA ALA A 114 1.12 7.85 -7.52
C ALA A 114 1.70 8.50 -6.24
N TYR A 115 1.79 7.74 -5.15
CA TYR A 115 2.34 8.22 -3.89
C TYR A 115 3.84 8.54 -3.99
N TRP A 116 4.62 7.64 -4.59
CA TRP A 116 6.05 7.82 -4.84
C TRP A 116 6.34 8.99 -5.78
N LEU A 117 5.57 9.14 -6.87
CA LEU A 117 5.70 10.31 -7.75
C LEU A 117 5.43 11.62 -7.00
N SER A 118 4.42 11.63 -6.12
CA SER A 118 4.13 12.77 -5.25
C SER A 118 5.26 13.07 -4.27
N ALA A 119 5.90 12.03 -3.73
CA ALA A 119 7.08 12.17 -2.88
C ALA A 119 8.26 12.80 -3.62
N ARG A 120 8.51 12.41 -4.88
CA ARG A 120 9.56 13.00 -5.73
C ARG A 120 9.30 14.47 -6.02
N ILE A 121 8.04 14.85 -6.22
CA ILE A 121 7.64 16.27 -6.38
C ILE A 121 7.86 17.03 -5.07
N ASN A 122 7.58 16.43 -3.91
CA ASN A 122 7.83 17.07 -2.62
C ASN A 122 9.34 17.28 -2.38
N ALA A 123 10.16 16.28 -2.70
CA ALA A 123 11.62 16.37 -2.61
C ALA A 123 12.21 17.48 -3.50
N SER A 124 11.62 17.70 -4.68
CA SER A 124 11.99 18.81 -5.58
C SER A 124 10.77 19.36 -6.31
N LYS A 125 10.26 20.51 -5.84
CA LYS A 125 9.01 21.12 -6.34
C LYS A 125 9.03 21.42 -7.84
N ALA A 126 10.21 21.67 -8.42
CA ALA A 126 10.37 21.87 -9.85
C ALA A 126 9.89 20.66 -10.69
N ARG A 127 9.94 19.45 -10.12
CA ARG A 127 9.44 18.23 -10.77
C ARG A 127 7.91 18.20 -10.92
N GLY A 128 7.18 19.09 -10.27
CA GLY A 128 5.71 19.15 -10.37
C GLY A 128 5.20 19.31 -11.80
N ILE A 129 5.92 20.05 -12.64
CA ILE A 129 5.57 20.23 -14.06
C ILE A 129 5.70 18.92 -14.84
N MET A 130 6.73 18.12 -14.55
CA MET A 130 7.03 16.89 -15.26
C MET A 130 6.26 15.68 -14.72
N LEU A 131 6.18 15.53 -13.39
CA LEU A 131 5.65 14.34 -12.72
C LEU A 131 4.19 14.50 -12.25
N GLY A 132 3.67 15.73 -12.22
CA GLY A 132 2.35 16.01 -11.64
C GLY A 132 1.19 15.37 -12.42
N SER A 133 1.24 15.40 -13.75
CA SER A 133 0.25 14.75 -14.62
C SER A 133 0.30 13.23 -14.48
N GLU A 134 1.49 12.65 -14.39
CA GLU A 134 1.70 11.21 -14.21
C GLU A 134 1.17 10.73 -12.85
N SER A 135 1.51 11.44 -11.77
CA SER A 135 0.99 11.15 -10.42
C SER A 135 -0.54 11.14 -10.40
N ARG A 136 -1.17 12.16 -11.00
CA ARG A 136 -2.64 12.23 -11.10
C ARG A 136 -3.22 11.07 -11.91
N SER A 137 -2.61 10.74 -13.04
CA SER A 137 -3.03 9.62 -13.89
C SER A 137 -3.01 8.29 -13.14
N TYR A 138 -1.96 8.00 -12.36
CA TYR A 138 -1.90 6.79 -11.55
C TYR A 138 -2.93 6.78 -10.42
N ALA A 139 -3.20 7.92 -9.77
CA ALA A 139 -4.26 8.02 -8.77
C ALA A 139 -5.64 7.72 -9.38
N ASP A 140 -5.94 8.25 -10.57
CA ASP A 140 -7.19 7.98 -11.28
C ASP A 140 -7.29 6.51 -11.71
N LYS A 141 -6.20 5.90 -12.21
CA LYS A 141 -6.14 4.47 -12.52
C LYS A 141 -6.37 3.60 -11.29
N ALA A 142 -5.80 3.97 -10.14
CA ALA A 142 -5.96 3.21 -8.90
C ALA A 142 -7.42 3.17 -8.43
N ILE A 143 -8.14 4.29 -8.57
CA ILE A 143 -9.58 4.39 -8.28
C ILE A 143 -10.40 3.58 -9.28
N ALA A 144 -10.04 3.62 -10.56
CA ALA A 144 -10.72 2.83 -11.59
C ALA A 144 -10.53 1.31 -11.38
N ALA A 145 -9.34 0.89 -10.92
CA ALA A 145 -9.03 -0.51 -10.63
C ALA A 145 -9.81 -1.06 -9.42
N ASP A 146 -9.95 -0.27 -8.36
CA ASP A 146 -10.80 -0.59 -7.21
C ASP A 146 -11.34 0.69 -6.58
N SER A 147 -12.59 0.99 -6.90
CA SER A 147 -13.25 2.18 -6.38
C SER A 147 -13.57 2.08 -4.89
N SER A 148 -13.33 0.95 -4.22
CA SER A 148 -13.50 0.79 -2.77
C SER A 148 -12.23 1.11 -1.97
N ASN A 149 -11.06 1.16 -2.62
CA ASN A 149 -9.78 1.35 -1.95
C ASN A 149 -9.63 2.77 -1.38
N PRO A 150 -9.57 2.97 -0.05
CA PRO A 150 -9.48 4.30 0.55
C PRO A 150 -8.15 5.02 0.24
N ARG A 151 -7.04 4.27 0.08
CA ARG A 151 -5.72 4.88 -0.18
C ARG A 151 -5.66 5.49 -1.58
N ALA A 152 -6.34 4.91 -2.57
CA ALA A 152 -6.43 5.50 -3.91
C ALA A 152 -7.07 6.91 -3.87
N TYR A 153 -8.15 7.06 -3.08
CA TYR A 153 -8.79 8.36 -2.85
C TYR A 153 -7.93 9.30 -2.01
N LEU A 154 -7.20 8.78 -1.01
CA LEU A 154 -6.24 9.56 -0.23
C LEU A 154 -5.18 10.21 -1.13
N ILE A 155 -4.57 9.44 -2.03
CA ILE A 155 -3.54 9.99 -2.92
C ILE A 155 -4.15 11.02 -3.87
N LYS A 156 -5.36 10.78 -4.40
CA LYS A 156 -6.07 11.78 -5.20
C LYS A 156 -6.35 13.08 -4.41
N ALA A 157 -6.78 12.94 -3.16
CA ALA A 157 -7.03 14.07 -2.26
C ALA A 157 -5.75 14.88 -2.02
N LEU A 158 -4.63 14.22 -1.69
CA LEU A 158 -3.33 14.86 -1.47
C LEU A 158 -2.83 15.55 -2.75
N VAL A 159 -2.89 14.89 -3.91
CA VAL A 159 -2.50 15.46 -5.20
C VAL A 159 -3.29 16.74 -5.49
N ILE A 160 -4.61 16.72 -5.31
CA ILE A 160 -5.46 17.89 -5.55
C ILE A 160 -5.18 18.98 -4.53
N PHE A 161 -5.05 18.63 -3.24
CA PHE A 161 -4.81 19.57 -2.15
C PHE A 161 -3.54 20.39 -2.37
N TYR A 162 -2.44 19.72 -2.74
CA TYR A 162 -1.13 20.35 -2.96
C TYR A 162 -0.94 20.93 -4.38
N THR A 163 -1.82 20.63 -5.33
CA THR A 163 -1.79 21.28 -6.64
C THR A 163 -2.23 22.76 -6.49
N PRO A 164 -1.47 23.75 -6.99
CA PRO A 164 -1.90 25.15 -6.93
C PRO A 164 -3.26 25.40 -7.60
N THR A 165 -4.00 26.39 -7.12
CA THR A 165 -5.35 26.72 -7.61
C THR A 165 -5.37 27.05 -9.11
N VAL A 166 -4.33 27.72 -9.60
CA VAL A 166 -4.15 28.05 -11.04
C VAL A 166 -4.02 26.80 -11.92
N PHE A 167 -3.60 25.67 -11.36
CA PHE A 167 -3.54 24.37 -12.03
C PHE A 167 -4.74 23.48 -11.69
N GLY A 168 -5.81 24.08 -11.16
CA GLY A 168 -7.06 23.38 -10.89
C GLY A 168 -7.06 22.52 -9.62
N GLY A 169 -6.14 22.78 -8.68
CA GLY A 169 -6.11 22.15 -7.36
C GLY A 169 -6.54 23.07 -6.22
N GLY A 170 -5.98 22.78 -5.05
CA GLY A 170 -6.10 23.56 -3.83
C GLY A 170 -7.13 23.01 -2.85
N LYS A 171 -7.03 23.52 -1.62
CA LYS A 171 -7.84 23.12 -0.47
C LYS A 171 -9.33 22.99 -0.77
N LYS A 172 -9.97 24.02 -1.35
CA LYS A 172 -11.41 24.02 -1.67
C LYS A 172 -11.81 22.88 -2.62
N ARG A 173 -10.97 22.54 -3.60
CA ARG A 173 -11.27 21.46 -4.56
C ARG A 173 -11.03 20.07 -3.97
N ALA A 174 -10.09 19.95 -3.04
CA ALA A 174 -9.81 18.68 -2.36
C ALA A 174 -10.87 18.33 -1.30
N GLU A 175 -11.59 19.31 -0.74
CA GLU A 175 -12.55 19.12 0.36
C GLU A 175 -13.54 17.95 0.17
N PRO A 176 -14.34 17.89 -0.93
CA PRO A 176 -15.29 16.78 -1.11
C PRO A 176 -14.59 15.41 -1.19
N ILE A 177 -13.38 15.37 -1.73
CA ILE A 177 -12.60 14.14 -1.88
C ILE A 177 -12.04 13.71 -0.52
N VAL A 178 -11.64 14.66 0.32
CA VAL A 178 -11.19 14.38 1.70
C VAL A 178 -12.33 13.82 2.55
N GLN A 179 -13.53 14.38 2.42
CA GLN A 179 -14.73 13.89 3.09
C GLN A 179 -15.05 12.44 2.65
N GLU A 180 -15.04 12.19 1.35
CA GLU A 180 -15.23 10.84 0.80
C GLU A 180 -14.14 9.86 1.27
N THR A 181 -12.87 10.26 1.22
CA THR A 181 -11.73 9.44 1.67
C THR A 181 -11.89 9.05 3.14
N THR A 182 -12.33 9.98 3.99
CA THR A 182 -12.57 9.73 5.43
C THR A 182 -13.65 8.67 5.64
N GLN A 183 -14.77 8.76 4.90
CA GLN A 183 -15.84 7.75 4.96
C GLN A 183 -15.35 6.38 4.49
N ARG A 184 -14.53 6.35 3.43
CA ARG A 184 -13.95 5.11 2.89
C ARG A 184 -13.02 4.45 3.89
N PHE A 185 -12.14 5.18 4.56
CA PHE A 185 -11.30 4.61 5.62
C PHE A 185 -12.13 4.07 6.79
N ALA A 186 -13.23 4.73 7.16
CA ALA A 186 -14.12 4.23 8.22
C ALA A 186 -14.81 2.90 7.85
N ALA A 187 -15.11 2.68 6.57
CA ALA A 187 -15.71 1.44 6.07
C ALA A 187 -14.67 0.35 5.72
N PHE A 188 -13.41 0.73 5.53
CA PHE A 188 -12.37 -0.16 5.04
C PHE A 188 -11.96 -1.22 6.07
N LYS A 189 -11.87 -2.46 5.63
CA LYS A 189 -11.30 -3.58 6.39
C LYS A 189 -10.30 -4.30 5.49
N PRO A 190 -9.03 -4.45 5.91
CA PRO A 190 -8.08 -5.33 5.23
C PRO A 190 -8.67 -6.73 5.07
N LYS A 191 -8.51 -7.37 3.90
CA LYS A 191 -8.99 -8.74 3.68
C LYS A 191 -8.06 -9.75 4.35
N THR A 192 -6.77 -9.43 4.38
CA THR A 192 -5.73 -10.20 5.07
C THR A 192 -4.93 -9.34 6.05
N PRO A 193 -4.26 -9.93 7.06
CA PRO A 193 -3.38 -9.20 7.96
C PRO A 193 -2.18 -8.50 7.28
N LEU A 194 -1.87 -8.87 6.03
CA LEU A 194 -0.76 -8.31 5.26
C LEU A 194 -1.23 -7.36 4.16
N ASP A 195 -2.54 -7.16 3.99
CA ASP A 195 -3.02 -6.17 3.04
C ASP A 195 -2.64 -4.76 3.53
N PRO A 196 -2.38 -3.81 2.63
CA PRO A 196 -2.07 -2.44 2.99
C PRO A 196 -3.14 -1.81 3.91
N HIS A 197 -2.67 -1.23 5.02
CA HIS A 197 -3.51 -0.67 6.08
C HIS A 197 -3.04 0.72 6.56
N TRP A 198 -2.05 1.31 5.90
CA TRP A 198 -1.58 2.67 6.18
C TRP A 198 -2.53 3.74 5.62
N GLY A 199 -2.32 5.00 6.03
CA GLY A 199 -2.89 6.18 5.39
C GLY A 199 -4.12 6.78 6.07
N ASN A 200 -4.79 6.06 6.98
CA ASN A 200 -5.91 6.62 7.74
C ASN A 200 -5.45 7.79 8.62
N ASP A 201 -4.27 7.70 9.23
CA ASP A 201 -3.62 8.76 9.99
C ASP A 201 -3.31 9.99 9.12
N ILE A 202 -2.80 9.77 7.90
CA ILE A 202 -2.56 10.83 6.91
C ILE A 202 -3.89 11.50 6.53
N CYS A 203 -4.94 10.71 6.27
CA CYS A 203 -6.27 11.21 5.97
C CYS A 203 -6.83 12.08 7.11
N GLN A 204 -6.72 11.61 8.35
CA GLN A 204 -7.16 12.35 9.53
C GLN A 204 -6.39 13.65 9.71
N GLN A 205 -5.08 13.65 9.43
CA GLN A 205 -4.28 14.86 9.48
C GLN A 205 -4.70 15.85 8.39
N LEU A 206 -4.92 15.39 7.15
CA LEU A 206 -5.42 16.21 6.05
C LEU A 206 -6.82 16.78 6.35
N ALA A 207 -7.71 15.99 6.97
CA ALA A 207 -9.06 16.42 7.33
C ALA A 207 -9.08 17.55 8.36
N LYS A 208 -8.04 17.70 9.20
CA LYS A 208 -7.93 18.83 10.15
C LYS A 208 -7.79 20.17 9.46
N GLU A 209 -7.38 20.21 8.19
CA GLU A 209 -7.34 21.43 7.42
C GLU A 209 -8.73 22.04 7.20
N TYR A 210 -9.81 21.27 7.33
CA TYR A 210 -11.18 21.73 7.06
C TYR A 210 -12.00 22.01 8.34
N LYS A 211 -11.33 22.06 9.49
CA LYS A 211 -11.93 22.36 10.79
C LYS A 211 -11.79 23.82 11.16
#